data_AF-A0A956PSE5-F1
#
_entry.id   AF-A0A956PSE5-F1
#
_cell.length_a   1.000
_cell.length_b   1.000
_cell.length_c   1.000
_cell.angle_alpha   90.00
_cell.angle_beta   90.00
_cell.angle_gamma   90.00
#
_symmetry.space_group_name_H-M   'P 1'
#
loop_
_entity.id
_entity.type
_entity.pdbx_description
1 polymer ?
#
loop_
_entity_poly.entity_id
_entity_poly.type
_entity_poly.pdbx_seq_one_letter_code
_entity_poly.pdbx_strand_id
1 'polypeptide(L)'
;MRKLIWIWLLLVGVVSAEPYNIAGEASISVSTVRDSQIEAKAVADRVIGVDGLGEWVCESETTFWGHIRYPWVQLDWEEERTISKVVLYDRPTLKEHSAGAWLRFSDGSEVSVNAIPNDGTAKVVEFPPKKVSWMRVQVADGVGGELGFSEIEVFPAPADYSDLVSWVNPFIETTRGRYFYFTPGSRPFGMIATGPHTRNKNQWGGGYNYNSMEILGFGQIHGWMLSGIEVMPTTGGVDPRGGQQSWKSSFSHDDELAQPGYQRVFLRDYQTWVELTSTSRVGLYRFRFCRDEVADILVNLGGYLGNSTMSDCRVRRVSDREIEGSFSSTGRLWGGPEKVRVFFVMEFDQEFEELNGWVDQERRSEVTELSGSDKLTRRESETFGEVTQSYWDAPTAGVSARYQVKAGDVLQMRVAISYTSVDNARLNLKAESSHWDFDKVRAEAQQEWNHWLQKIAVKGGTDRQRVKFYTDLWHVLLGRHILDDVSGDYPDYTEGERDWKFTDAELKVRRLPKEESGRVVHHMYNSDALWLTQWNLNVLWGLAWPEVLDDFSASMVQYAENGGLLPRGPCAGGYSYIMTGCPS
;
A
#
# COMPACT_ATOMS: atom_id res chain seq x y z
N MET A 1 -32.34 10.25 45.47
CA MET A 1 -31.28 9.56 44.71
C MET A 1 -31.35 10.01 43.25
N ARG A 2 -30.48 10.94 42.84
CA ARG A 2 -30.36 11.42 41.45
C ARG A 2 -29.54 10.40 40.67
N LYS A 3 -30.09 9.82 39.60
CA LYS A 3 -29.33 9.00 38.65
C LYS A 3 -28.58 9.94 37.70
N LEU A 4 -27.25 9.94 37.80
CA LEU A 4 -26.37 10.54 36.79
C LEU A 4 -26.51 9.72 35.50
N ILE A 5 -26.89 10.39 34.41
CA ILE A 5 -26.75 9.86 33.06
C ILE A 5 -25.36 10.30 32.59
N TRP A 6 -24.46 9.33 32.48
CA TRP A 6 -23.16 9.52 31.82
C TRP A 6 -23.40 9.53 30.31
N ILE A 7 -23.32 10.71 29.70
CA ILE A 7 -23.24 10.85 28.26
C ILE A 7 -21.82 10.48 27.87
N TRP A 8 -21.64 9.29 27.32
CA TRP A 8 -20.44 8.96 26.55
C TRP A 8 -20.44 9.83 25.29
N LEU A 9 -19.56 10.82 25.26
CA LEU A 9 -19.12 11.46 24.02
C LEU A 9 -18.41 10.39 23.19
N LEU A 10 -19.16 9.73 22.31
CA LEU A 10 -18.60 9.02 21.18
C LEU A 10 -17.88 10.07 20.33
N LEU A 11 -16.55 10.10 20.42
CA LEU A 11 -15.68 10.65 19.39
C LEU A 11 -15.96 9.86 18.11
N VAL A 12 -16.96 10.30 17.35
CA VAL A 12 -17.17 9.85 15.98
C VAL A 12 -15.98 10.39 15.20
N GLY A 13 -14.98 9.55 14.97
CA GLY A 13 -13.88 9.87 14.07
C GLY A 13 -14.46 10.42 12.77
N VAL A 14 -13.98 11.60 12.38
CA VAL A 14 -14.37 12.20 11.11
C VAL A 14 -13.75 11.31 10.04
N VAL A 15 -14.59 10.56 9.34
CA VAL A 15 -14.15 9.76 8.19
C VAL A 15 -13.96 10.75 7.03
N SER A 16 -12.72 11.18 6.81
CA SER A 16 -12.31 12.09 5.74
C SER A 16 -11.76 11.31 4.55
N ALA A 17 -12.00 11.75 3.31
CA ALA A 17 -11.20 11.27 2.18
C ALA A 17 -9.77 11.83 2.28
N GLU A 18 -8.87 11.28 1.47
CA GLU A 18 -7.46 11.63 1.49
C GLU A 18 -7.08 12.39 0.20
N PRO A 19 -7.30 13.72 0.13
CA PRO A 19 -6.92 14.53 -1.02
C PRO A 19 -5.40 14.78 -1.07
N TYR A 20 -4.94 15.56 -2.06
CA TYR A 20 -3.54 15.92 -2.19
C TYR A 20 -3.11 17.02 -1.20
N ASN A 21 -1.86 16.94 -0.73
CA ASN A 21 -1.21 18.02 0.01
C ASN A 21 -0.97 19.23 -0.92
N ILE A 22 -1.53 20.39 -0.57
CA ILE A 22 -1.46 21.65 -1.32
C ILE A 22 -0.51 22.69 -0.68
N ALA A 23 0.26 22.32 0.35
CA ALA A 23 1.22 23.23 1.00
C ALA A 23 2.28 23.73 0.01
N GLY A 24 2.78 22.85 -0.86
CA GLY A 24 3.77 23.19 -1.89
C GLY A 24 3.24 24.10 -3.02
N GLU A 25 1.93 24.34 -3.10
CA GLU A 25 1.35 25.31 -4.04
C GLU A 25 1.40 26.75 -3.50
N ALA A 26 1.67 26.93 -2.21
CA ALA A 26 1.70 28.24 -1.57
C ALA A 26 3.06 28.94 -1.75
N SER A 27 3.03 30.26 -1.76
CA SER A 27 4.21 31.06 -1.42
C SER A 27 4.44 30.98 0.09
N ILE A 28 5.65 30.59 0.49
CA ILE A 28 5.99 30.35 1.91
C ILE A 28 6.88 31.49 2.43
N SER A 29 6.49 32.07 3.57
CA SER A 29 7.29 33.04 4.31
C SER A 29 7.44 32.62 5.77
N VAL A 30 8.57 32.99 6.39
CA VAL A 30 8.91 32.57 7.76
C VAL A 30 9.39 33.76 8.58
N SER A 31 9.27 33.67 9.90
CA SER A 31 9.63 34.75 10.82
C SER A 31 11.11 35.14 10.77
N THR A 32 11.97 34.11 10.75
CA THR A 32 13.43 34.21 10.73
C THR A 32 13.99 32.91 10.14
N VAL A 33 15.26 32.94 9.73
CA VAL A 33 15.99 31.78 9.20
C VAL A 33 17.37 31.79 9.84
N ARG A 34 17.79 30.66 10.43
CA ARG A 34 19.10 30.55 11.10
C ARG A 34 20.28 30.61 10.11
N ASP A 35 20.17 29.88 9.00
CA ASP A 35 21.18 29.85 7.94
C ASP A 35 20.52 30.27 6.63
N SER A 36 21.07 31.31 5.97
CA SER A 36 20.62 31.77 4.66
C SER A 36 20.57 30.70 3.56
N GLN A 37 21.22 29.54 3.76
CA GLN A 37 21.16 28.38 2.86
C GLN A 37 19.91 27.51 3.06
N ILE A 38 19.20 27.65 4.18
CA ILE A 38 17.95 26.91 4.48
C ILE A 38 16.77 27.76 4.01
N GLU A 39 16.09 27.32 2.95
CA GLU A 39 14.96 28.05 2.40
C GLU A 39 13.68 27.83 3.23
N ALA A 40 12.85 28.87 3.32
CA ALA A 40 11.50 28.78 3.88
C ALA A 40 10.67 27.63 3.27
N LYS A 41 10.98 27.24 2.02
CA LYS A 41 10.33 26.15 1.29
C LYS A 41 10.60 24.75 1.86
N ALA A 42 11.61 24.59 2.72
CA ALA A 42 11.93 23.30 3.32
C ALA A 42 10.74 22.68 4.06
N VAL A 43 9.86 23.50 4.66
CA VAL A 43 8.63 23.03 5.33
C VAL A 43 7.58 22.41 4.40
N ALA A 44 7.80 22.38 3.09
CA ALA A 44 6.86 21.82 2.12
C ALA A 44 7.58 21.11 0.97
N ASP A 45 8.79 20.59 1.21
CA ASP A 45 9.62 19.95 0.20
C ASP A 45 9.46 18.41 0.15
N ARG A 46 8.67 17.85 1.07
CA ARG A 46 8.38 16.41 1.25
C ARG A 46 9.55 15.60 1.81
N VAL A 47 10.56 16.25 2.41
CA VAL A 47 11.63 15.61 3.17
C VAL A 47 11.26 15.65 4.65
N ILE A 48 10.54 14.62 5.10
CA ILE A 48 9.92 14.61 6.42
C ILE A 48 10.79 13.86 7.43
N GLY A 49 11.14 14.52 8.54
CA GLY A 49 11.78 13.89 9.69
C GLY A 49 13.23 13.43 9.46
N VAL A 50 13.99 14.10 8.57
CA VAL A 50 15.42 13.81 8.35
C VAL A 50 16.27 14.90 9.02
N ASP A 51 16.98 14.54 10.09
CA ASP A 51 17.74 15.54 10.88
C ASP A 51 18.77 16.29 10.02
N GLY A 52 18.65 17.61 9.97
CA GLY A 52 19.56 18.48 9.23
C GLY A 52 19.36 18.52 7.71
N LEU A 53 18.32 17.89 7.16
CA LEU A 53 17.97 17.93 5.74
C LEU A 53 16.47 18.20 5.56
N GLY A 54 16.13 19.21 4.75
CA GLY A 54 14.72 19.52 4.48
C GLY A 54 13.96 20.06 5.69
N GLU A 55 14.64 20.81 6.55
CA GLU A 55 14.03 21.42 7.74
C GLU A 55 14.12 22.93 7.65
N TRP A 56 13.07 23.63 8.07
CA TRP A 56 13.21 25.04 8.40
C TRP A 56 13.59 25.19 9.87
N VAL A 57 14.62 25.99 10.12
CA VAL A 57 15.12 26.31 11.46
C VAL A 57 15.10 27.82 11.66
N CYS A 58 14.47 28.27 12.74
CA CYS A 58 14.39 29.69 13.05
C CYS A 58 15.70 30.22 13.65
N GLU A 59 15.98 31.50 13.43
CA GLU A 59 16.95 32.23 14.23
C GLU A 59 16.27 32.59 15.57
N SER A 60 16.51 31.81 16.61
CA SER A 60 16.12 32.17 17.97
C SER A 60 17.19 31.78 18.99
N GLU A 61 17.16 32.42 20.15
CA GLU A 61 17.98 32.04 21.30
C GLU A 61 17.07 31.96 22.53
N THR A 62 17.28 30.95 23.38
CA THR A 62 16.63 30.89 24.68
C THR A 62 17.40 31.75 25.67
N THR A 63 16.77 32.81 26.16
CA THR A 63 17.36 33.63 27.23
C THR A 63 17.57 32.83 28.51
N PHE A 64 18.46 33.28 29.42
CA PHE A 64 18.76 32.53 30.66
C PHE A 64 17.56 32.35 31.60
N TRP A 65 16.52 33.18 31.47
CA TRP A 65 15.27 33.07 32.24
C TRP A 65 14.16 32.33 31.48
N GLY A 66 14.49 31.66 30.37
CA GLY A 66 13.61 30.76 29.64
C GLY A 66 12.68 31.41 28.61
N HIS A 67 12.83 32.71 28.32
CA HIS A 67 12.07 33.32 27.21
C HIS A 67 12.63 32.86 25.86
N ILE A 68 11.73 32.39 24.99
CA ILE A 68 11.99 31.97 23.60
C ILE A 68 11.21 32.90 22.67
N ARG A 69 11.85 33.35 21.60
CA ARG A 69 11.16 34.07 20.52
C ARG A 69 10.48 33.06 19.62
N TYR A 70 9.18 32.84 19.83
CA TYR A 70 8.46 31.83 19.06
C TYR A 70 8.33 32.20 17.57
N PRO A 71 8.79 31.30 16.68
CA PRO A 71 8.81 31.58 15.26
C PRO A 71 7.44 31.29 14.61
N TRP A 72 7.30 31.67 13.34
CA TRP A 72 6.11 31.36 12.54
C TRP A 72 6.45 31.03 11.10
N VAL A 73 5.58 30.23 10.48
CA VAL A 73 5.53 29.91 9.05
C VAL A 73 4.20 30.38 8.49
N GLN A 74 4.19 31.07 7.37
CA GLN A 74 2.99 31.49 6.66
C GLN A 74 3.00 30.92 5.24
N LEU A 75 1.86 30.36 4.85
CA LEU A 75 1.55 29.85 3.53
C LEU A 75 0.49 30.77 2.90
N ASP A 76 0.82 31.38 1.76
CA ASP A 76 -0.05 32.28 0.99
C ASP A 76 -0.37 31.63 -0.36
N TRP A 77 -1.65 31.36 -0.63
CA TRP A 77 -2.09 30.83 -1.93
C TRP A 77 -2.52 31.96 -2.87
N GLU A 78 -2.25 31.81 -4.17
CA GLU A 78 -2.67 32.80 -5.18
C GLU A 78 -4.19 32.91 -5.28
N GLU A 79 -4.88 31.79 -5.11
CA GLU A 79 -6.35 31.69 -5.07
C GLU A 79 -6.81 31.21 -3.69
N GLU A 80 -7.96 31.69 -3.23
CA GLU A 80 -8.54 31.19 -1.99
C GLU A 80 -8.77 29.67 -2.06
N ARG A 81 -8.34 28.97 -1.02
CA ARG A 81 -8.50 27.52 -0.85
C ARG A 81 -9.41 27.23 0.32
N THR A 82 -10.27 26.22 0.19
CA THR A 82 -11.02 25.65 1.29
C THR A 82 -10.22 24.49 1.89
N ILE A 83 -9.76 24.62 3.14
CA ILE A 83 -8.92 23.62 3.82
C ILE A 83 -9.59 23.08 5.10
N SER A 84 -9.25 21.86 5.51
CA SER A 84 -9.83 21.24 6.71
C SER A 84 -8.88 20.35 7.52
N LYS A 85 -7.68 20.06 7.01
CA LYS A 85 -6.69 19.21 7.69
C LYS A 85 -5.30 19.78 7.47
N VAL A 86 -4.52 19.83 8.54
CA VAL A 86 -3.10 20.20 8.53
C VAL A 86 -2.32 19.12 9.26
N VAL A 87 -1.15 18.77 8.76
CA VAL A 87 -0.22 17.86 9.45
C VAL A 87 1.06 18.62 9.72
N LEU A 88 1.46 18.67 10.98
CA LEU A 88 2.70 19.32 11.40
C LEU A 88 3.72 18.25 11.77
N TYR A 89 4.94 18.42 11.27
CA TYR A 89 6.09 17.62 11.63
C TYR A 89 7.12 18.55 12.24
N ASP A 90 7.40 18.38 13.53
CA ASP A 90 8.52 19.08 14.16
C ASP A 90 9.84 18.61 13.55
N ARG A 91 10.93 19.25 13.94
CA ARG A 91 12.25 18.71 13.68
C ARG A 91 12.42 17.38 14.43
N PRO A 92 13.09 16.38 13.85
CA PRO A 92 13.35 15.06 14.46
C PRO A 92 14.45 15.08 15.53
N THR A 93 15.00 16.25 15.87
CA THR A 93 16.00 16.39 16.93
C THR A 93 15.34 16.45 18.30
N LEU A 94 15.72 15.53 19.20
CA LEU A 94 15.19 15.51 20.58
C LEU A 94 15.66 16.69 21.45
N LYS A 95 16.54 17.56 20.95
CA LYS A 95 17.10 18.71 21.67
C LYS A 95 16.19 19.94 21.63
N GLU A 96 15.46 20.09 20.54
CA GLU A 96 14.63 21.25 20.21
C GLU A 96 13.21 20.74 20.05
N HIS A 97 12.21 21.51 20.47
CA HIS A 97 10.83 21.01 20.41
C HIS A 97 9.83 22.14 20.21
N SER A 98 9.16 22.16 19.06
CA SER A 98 8.02 23.02 18.80
C SER A 98 6.75 22.39 19.38
N ALA A 99 6.58 22.43 20.71
CA ALA A 99 5.58 21.63 21.44
C ALA A 99 4.10 22.03 21.20
N GLY A 100 3.85 23.30 20.87
CA GLY A 100 2.51 23.83 20.64
C GLY A 100 2.49 25.02 19.70
N ALA A 101 1.37 25.21 19.00
CA ALA A 101 1.21 26.25 17.99
C ALA A 101 -0.24 26.75 17.88
N TRP A 102 -0.41 27.90 17.23
CA TRP A 102 -1.68 28.40 16.71
C TRP A 102 -1.67 28.30 15.19
N LEU A 103 -2.67 27.64 14.61
CA LEU A 103 -3.01 27.82 13.20
C LEU A 103 -3.92 29.05 13.10
N ARG A 104 -3.46 30.08 12.38
CA ARG A 104 -4.22 31.31 12.13
C ARG A 104 -4.57 31.40 10.65
N PHE A 105 -5.74 31.94 10.35
CA PHE A 105 -6.30 31.93 9.01
C PHE A 105 -6.69 33.32 8.54
N SER A 106 -6.75 33.54 7.23
CA SER A 106 -7.14 34.81 6.62
C SER A 106 -8.56 35.26 6.94
N ASP A 107 -9.44 34.34 7.35
CA ASP A 107 -10.79 34.64 7.83
C ASP A 107 -10.83 35.19 9.28
N GLY A 108 -9.67 35.32 9.93
CA GLY A 108 -9.50 35.78 11.31
C GLY A 108 -9.73 34.71 12.37
N SER A 109 -10.02 33.46 11.97
CA SER A 109 -10.15 32.35 12.91
C SER A 109 -8.80 31.76 13.32
N GLU A 110 -8.78 31.05 14.45
CA GLU A 110 -7.60 30.38 14.98
C GLU A 110 -7.95 28.98 15.50
N VAL A 111 -6.99 28.05 15.42
CA VAL A 111 -7.06 26.69 15.99
C VAL A 111 -5.81 26.47 16.83
N SER A 112 -5.97 26.07 18.09
CA SER A 112 -4.84 25.68 18.94
C SER A 112 -4.38 24.26 18.64
N VAL A 113 -3.07 24.08 18.60
CA VAL A 113 -2.40 22.80 18.43
C VAL A 113 -1.53 22.56 19.65
N ASN A 114 -1.74 21.42 20.30
CA ASN A 114 -0.97 20.99 21.46
C ASN A 114 -0.37 19.62 21.21
N ALA A 115 0.70 19.31 21.93
CA ALA A 115 1.37 18.00 21.89
C ALA A 115 1.77 17.61 20.45
N ILE A 116 2.49 18.51 19.79
CA ILE A 116 3.26 18.16 18.58
C ILE A 116 4.38 17.22 19.04
N PRO A 117 4.58 16.04 18.42
CA PRO A 117 5.68 15.13 18.77
C PRO A 117 7.06 15.77 18.58
N ASN A 118 8.01 15.44 19.46
CA ASN A 118 9.38 16.00 19.44
C ASN A 118 10.39 15.12 18.68
N ASP A 119 9.91 14.10 17.96
CA ASP A 119 10.71 13.11 17.26
C ASP A 119 10.52 13.17 15.74
N GLY A 120 9.90 14.26 15.25
CA GLY A 120 9.61 14.46 13.84
C GLY A 120 8.47 13.60 13.29
N THR A 121 7.73 12.89 14.14
CA THR A 121 6.48 12.21 13.72
C THR A 121 5.30 13.19 13.63
N ALA A 122 4.30 12.80 12.84
CA ALA A 122 3.16 13.63 12.50
C ALA A 122 2.31 14.06 13.70
N LYS A 123 1.80 15.29 13.61
CA LYS A 123 0.64 15.76 14.34
C LYS A 123 -0.48 16.14 13.37
N VAL A 124 -1.54 15.33 13.31
CA VAL A 124 -2.74 15.68 12.52
C VAL A 124 -3.62 16.68 13.30
N VAL A 125 -4.08 17.72 12.59
CA VAL A 125 -5.01 18.73 13.09
C VAL A 125 -6.16 18.87 12.10
N GLU A 126 -7.33 18.36 12.49
CA GLU A 126 -8.56 18.50 11.71
C GLU A 126 -9.45 19.62 12.29
N PHE A 127 -10.13 20.35 11.41
CA PHE A 127 -11.03 21.44 11.77
C PHE A 127 -12.17 21.60 10.74
N PRO A 128 -13.28 22.27 11.10
CA PRO A 128 -14.34 22.56 10.13
C PRO A 128 -13.79 23.31 8.91
N PRO A 129 -14.25 23.02 7.67
CA PRO A 129 -13.73 23.65 6.47
C PRO A 129 -13.64 25.18 6.56
N LYS A 130 -12.48 25.74 6.18
CA LYS A 130 -12.20 27.18 6.18
C LYS A 130 -11.78 27.61 4.78
N LYS A 131 -12.43 28.64 4.24
CA LYS A 131 -12.01 29.27 2.98
C LYS A 131 -11.01 30.38 3.28
N VAL A 132 -9.78 30.22 2.81
CA VAL A 132 -8.65 31.07 3.22
C VAL A 132 -7.74 31.40 2.03
N SER A 133 -7.16 32.60 2.03
CA SER A 133 -6.08 32.97 1.11
C SER A 133 -4.70 32.75 1.74
N TRP A 134 -4.61 32.69 3.07
CA TRP A 134 -3.38 32.38 3.80
C TRP A 134 -3.66 31.61 5.09
N MET A 135 -2.67 30.83 5.50
CA MET A 135 -2.60 30.17 6.81
C MET A 135 -1.23 30.45 7.44
N ARG A 136 -1.21 30.68 8.75
CA ARG A 136 0.03 30.83 9.52
C ARG A 136 0.08 29.83 10.66
N VAL A 137 1.18 29.08 10.74
CA VAL A 137 1.55 28.27 11.90
C VAL A 137 2.43 29.15 12.78
N GLN A 138 1.91 29.57 13.93
CA GLN A 138 2.62 30.40 14.92
C GLN A 138 2.93 29.54 16.13
N VAL A 139 4.22 29.26 16.39
CA VAL A 139 4.62 28.53 17.58
C VAL A 139 4.18 29.31 18.82
N ALA A 140 3.72 28.59 19.83
CA ALA A 140 3.14 29.13 21.07
C ALA A 140 3.78 28.53 22.33
N ASP A 141 4.40 27.36 22.19
CA ASP A 141 5.13 26.65 23.25
C ASP A 141 6.25 25.85 22.62
N GLY A 142 7.38 25.75 23.31
CA GLY A 142 8.51 24.97 22.85
C GLY A 142 9.70 24.99 23.79
N VAL A 143 10.68 24.15 23.49
CA VAL A 143 11.93 24.00 24.26
C VAL A 143 13.11 24.13 23.32
N GLY A 144 14.10 24.91 23.75
CA GLY A 144 15.34 25.13 23.01
C GLY A 144 15.36 26.41 22.16
N GLY A 145 16.47 26.64 21.46
CA GLY A 145 16.78 27.85 20.70
C GLY A 145 16.62 27.71 19.19
N GLU A 146 16.45 26.50 18.68
CA GLU A 146 16.45 26.22 17.24
C GLU A 146 15.13 25.54 16.83
N LEU A 147 14.02 26.14 17.26
CA LEU A 147 12.68 25.71 16.89
C LEU A 147 12.49 25.75 15.37
N GLY A 148 11.62 24.88 14.87
CA GLY A 148 11.43 24.71 13.44
C GLY A 148 10.41 23.65 13.11
N PHE A 149 10.31 23.32 11.83
CA PHE A 149 9.48 22.22 11.34
C PHE A 149 10.24 21.49 10.24
N SER A 150 10.11 20.17 10.18
CA SER A 150 10.56 19.40 9.03
C SER A 150 9.57 19.52 7.87
N GLU A 151 8.27 19.42 8.14
CA GLU A 151 7.24 19.53 7.09
C GLU A 151 5.93 20.06 7.68
N ILE A 152 5.17 20.76 6.84
CA ILE A 152 3.80 21.20 7.06
C ILE A 152 2.99 20.78 5.84
N GLU A 153 2.07 19.84 6.03
CA GLU A 153 1.14 19.43 4.99
C GLU A 153 -0.22 20.10 5.20
N VAL A 154 -0.86 20.53 4.10
CA VAL A 154 -2.19 21.16 4.12
C VAL A 154 -3.08 20.42 3.14
N PHE A 155 -4.24 19.97 3.60
CA PHE A 155 -5.18 19.19 2.81
C PHE A 155 -6.49 19.97 2.61
N PRO A 156 -6.99 20.03 1.36
CA PRO A 156 -8.22 20.73 1.05
C PRO A 156 -9.43 20.04 1.70
N ALA A 157 -10.50 20.79 1.86
CA ALA A 157 -11.82 20.28 2.19
C ALA A 157 -12.52 19.76 0.93
N PRO A 158 -13.59 18.95 1.06
CA PRO A 158 -14.31 18.39 -0.09
C PRO A 158 -14.82 19.40 -1.12
N ALA A 159 -15.04 20.67 -0.72
CA ALA A 159 -15.43 21.74 -1.63
C ALA A 159 -14.37 22.07 -2.69
N ASP A 160 -13.10 21.78 -2.40
CA ASP A 160 -11.93 22.11 -3.20
C ASP A 160 -11.19 20.85 -3.71
N TYR A 161 -11.82 19.68 -3.64
CA TYR A 161 -11.27 18.47 -4.26
C TYR A 161 -11.18 18.65 -5.77
N SER A 162 -9.99 18.45 -6.32
CA SER A 162 -9.69 18.66 -7.75
C SER A 162 -10.08 17.48 -8.63
N ASP A 163 -10.26 16.29 -8.07
CA ASP A 163 -10.54 15.06 -8.78
C ASP A 163 -11.37 14.05 -7.98
N LEU A 164 -11.67 12.89 -8.57
CA LEU A 164 -12.50 11.84 -7.95
C LEU A 164 -11.70 10.92 -7.02
N VAL A 165 -10.40 10.76 -7.26
CA VAL A 165 -9.48 10.08 -6.34
C VAL A 165 -9.53 10.74 -4.96
N SER A 166 -9.57 12.06 -4.91
CA SER A 166 -9.69 12.85 -3.66
C SER A 166 -10.96 12.58 -2.87
N TRP A 167 -12.02 12.01 -3.48
CA TRP A 167 -13.24 11.61 -2.79
C TRP A 167 -13.17 10.20 -2.18
N VAL A 168 -12.12 9.42 -2.45
CA VAL A 168 -12.00 8.06 -1.93
C VAL A 168 -11.30 8.08 -0.57
N ASN A 169 -11.87 7.35 0.41
CA ASN A 169 -11.20 7.01 1.64
C ASN A 169 -10.96 5.49 1.69
N PRO A 170 -9.74 5.02 1.38
CA PRO A 170 -9.41 3.59 1.42
C PRO A 170 -9.57 2.91 2.79
N PHE A 171 -9.57 3.66 3.89
CA PHE A 171 -9.64 3.11 5.25
C PHE A 171 -11.03 2.66 5.68
N ILE A 172 -12.10 3.12 5.00
CA ILE A 172 -13.48 2.77 5.34
C ILE A 172 -13.67 1.24 5.28
N GLU A 173 -14.24 0.66 6.33
CA GLU A 173 -14.56 -0.78 6.49
C GLU A 173 -13.38 -1.77 6.50
N THR A 174 -12.13 -1.30 6.54
CA THR A 174 -10.93 -2.16 6.66
C THR A 174 -10.93 -3.07 7.90
N THR A 175 -11.68 -2.71 8.96
CA THR A 175 -11.77 -3.53 10.18
C THR A 175 -12.50 -4.87 9.99
N ARG A 176 -13.25 -5.04 8.88
CA ARG A 176 -14.07 -6.22 8.59
C ARG A 176 -13.68 -6.95 7.31
N GLY A 177 -12.88 -6.32 6.46
CA GLY A 177 -12.48 -6.82 5.15
C GLY A 177 -11.78 -8.18 5.16
N ARG A 178 -11.73 -8.80 3.98
CA ARG A 178 -10.84 -9.93 3.70
C ARG A 178 -9.41 -9.45 3.46
N TYR A 179 -8.45 -10.37 3.40
CA TYR A 179 -7.03 -10.10 3.15
C TYR A 179 -6.78 -9.12 2.00
N PHE A 180 -7.56 -9.22 0.93
CA PHE A 180 -7.43 -8.44 -0.30
C PHE A 180 -8.34 -7.21 -0.35
N TYR A 181 -8.87 -6.75 0.79
CA TYR A 181 -9.80 -5.62 0.82
C TYR A 181 -9.09 -4.27 0.70
N PHE A 182 -7.95 -4.11 1.37
CA PHE A 182 -7.19 -2.86 1.41
C PHE A 182 -5.95 -2.97 0.53
N THR A 183 -6.05 -2.48 -0.70
CA THR A 183 -4.96 -2.55 -1.70
C THR A 183 -4.77 -1.19 -2.38
N PRO A 184 -4.37 -0.15 -1.63
CA PRO A 184 -4.31 1.22 -2.15
C PRO A 184 -3.37 1.34 -3.34
N GLY A 185 -2.27 0.57 -3.39
CA GLY A 185 -1.37 0.54 -4.53
C GLY A 185 -1.79 -0.46 -5.62
N SER A 186 -3.07 -0.55 -5.94
CA SER A 186 -3.56 -1.31 -7.10
C SER A 186 -4.20 -0.38 -8.13
N ARG A 187 -4.05 -0.70 -9.41
CA ARG A 187 -4.87 -0.16 -10.50
C ARG A 187 -6.15 -1.00 -10.63
N PRO A 188 -7.22 -0.49 -11.27
CA PRO A 188 -8.44 -1.26 -11.50
C PRO A 188 -8.12 -2.65 -12.07
N PHE A 189 -8.55 -3.71 -11.38
CA PHE A 189 -8.34 -5.11 -11.75
C PHE A 189 -6.87 -5.55 -11.98
N GLY A 190 -5.87 -4.79 -11.53
CA GLY A 190 -4.45 -5.06 -11.79
C GLY A 190 -3.98 -6.41 -11.24
N MET A 191 -3.00 -7.05 -11.90
CA MET A 191 -2.36 -8.29 -11.42
C MET A 191 -1.65 -8.07 -10.09
N ILE A 192 -0.89 -6.97 -9.99
CA ILE A 192 -0.29 -6.51 -8.74
C ILE A 192 -1.28 -5.61 -8.01
N ALA A 193 -1.40 -5.88 -6.73
CA ALA A 193 -2.14 -5.08 -5.79
C ALA A 193 -1.24 -4.93 -4.57
N THR A 194 -0.40 -3.90 -4.56
CA THR A 194 0.54 -3.69 -3.46
C THR A 194 -0.14 -2.98 -2.29
N GLY A 195 0.15 -3.44 -1.08
CA GLY A 195 -0.38 -2.88 0.15
C GLY A 195 0.23 -3.53 1.40
N PRO A 196 0.19 -2.84 2.55
CA PRO A 196 0.64 -3.38 3.81
C PRO A 196 -0.33 -4.40 4.40
N HIS A 197 0.20 -5.25 5.26
CA HIS A 197 -0.59 -6.06 6.17
C HIS A 197 -0.36 -5.62 7.60
N THR A 198 -1.43 -5.45 8.36
CA THR A 198 -1.38 -5.28 9.81
C THR A 198 -1.87 -6.51 10.57
N ARG A 199 -2.47 -7.49 9.85
CA ARG A 199 -2.87 -8.80 10.38
C ARG A 199 -2.70 -9.89 9.33
N ASN A 200 -1.85 -10.86 9.62
CA ASN A 200 -1.63 -12.01 8.76
C ASN A 200 -2.73 -13.07 8.94
N LYS A 201 -3.91 -12.80 8.34
CA LYS A 201 -5.07 -13.71 8.28
C LYS A 201 -5.98 -13.32 7.11
N ASN A 202 -6.90 -14.22 6.73
CA ASN A 202 -7.87 -13.95 5.66
C ASN A 202 -9.04 -13.07 6.09
N GLN A 203 -9.81 -13.45 7.11
CA GLN A 203 -11.13 -12.86 7.41
C GLN A 203 -11.08 -11.88 8.60
N TRP A 204 -12.16 -11.11 8.77
CA TRP A 204 -12.40 -10.25 9.93
C TRP A 204 -11.33 -9.15 10.09
N GLY A 205 -11.17 -8.38 9.01
CA GLY A 205 -10.11 -7.40 8.83
C GLY A 205 -8.76 -8.10 8.74
N GLY A 206 -8.67 -9.06 7.83
CA GLY A 206 -7.42 -9.68 7.43
C GLY A 206 -6.67 -8.83 6.42
N GLY A 207 -5.36 -9.02 6.28
CA GLY A 207 -4.52 -8.11 5.49
C GLY A 207 -4.33 -6.83 6.29
N TYR A 208 -5.13 -5.80 6.04
CA TYR A 208 -5.09 -4.54 6.78
C TYR A 208 -6.30 -4.37 7.70
N ASN A 209 -6.05 -3.93 8.92
CA ASN A 209 -7.05 -3.58 9.91
C ASN A 209 -6.66 -2.25 10.58
N TYR A 210 -7.51 -1.23 10.45
CA TYR A 210 -7.29 0.11 11.01
C TYR A 210 -7.09 0.13 12.54
N ASN A 211 -7.54 -0.89 13.28
CA ASN A 211 -7.32 -0.90 14.73
C ASN A 211 -5.95 -1.48 15.13
N SER A 212 -5.16 -1.93 14.16
CA SER A 212 -3.81 -2.45 14.40
C SER A 212 -2.78 -1.36 14.16
N MET A 213 -1.83 -1.22 15.07
CA MET A 213 -0.77 -0.18 15.03
C MET A 213 0.60 -0.77 14.67
N GLU A 214 0.61 -1.94 14.02
CA GLU A 214 1.81 -2.64 13.56
C GLU A 214 1.68 -2.98 12.07
N ILE A 215 2.71 -2.65 11.28
CA ILE A 215 2.89 -3.11 9.90
C ILE A 215 3.74 -4.38 9.94
N LEU A 216 3.23 -5.48 9.38
CA LEU A 216 3.87 -6.78 9.33
C LEU A 216 4.73 -6.98 8.06
N GLY A 217 4.48 -6.18 7.02
CA GLY A 217 5.11 -6.29 5.71
C GLY A 217 4.21 -5.75 4.60
N PHE A 218 4.73 -5.70 3.38
CA PHE A 218 4.06 -5.20 2.19
C PHE A 218 3.95 -6.32 1.14
N GLY A 219 2.75 -6.86 0.95
CA GLY A 219 2.47 -7.92 -0.02
C GLY A 219 2.27 -7.39 -1.44
N GLN A 220 2.70 -8.15 -2.45
CA GLN A 220 2.50 -7.78 -3.87
C GLN A 220 1.20 -8.36 -4.46
N ILE A 221 0.75 -9.48 -3.91
CA ILE A 221 -0.41 -10.23 -4.40
C ILE A 221 -1.49 -10.20 -3.33
N HIS A 222 -2.61 -9.54 -3.65
CA HIS A 222 -3.81 -9.50 -2.83
C HIS A 222 -4.99 -10.01 -3.66
N GLY A 223 -5.00 -11.31 -3.96
CA GLY A 223 -6.01 -11.92 -4.82
C GLY A 223 -6.87 -12.94 -4.07
N TRP A 224 -7.98 -13.34 -4.69
CA TRP A 224 -8.73 -14.49 -4.20
C TRP A 224 -7.84 -15.75 -4.15
N MET A 225 -7.68 -16.32 -2.96
CA MET A 225 -6.86 -17.52 -2.68
C MET A 225 -5.41 -17.45 -3.22
N LEU A 226 -4.92 -16.23 -3.44
CA LEU A 226 -3.57 -15.92 -3.88
C LEU A 226 -2.99 -14.83 -3.00
N SER A 227 -1.75 -15.04 -2.59
CA SER A 227 -0.93 -14.11 -1.86
C SER A 227 0.54 -14.43 -2.11
N GLY A 228 1.40 -13.47 -1.83
CA GLY A 228 2.83 -13.71 -1.82
C GLY A 228 3.67 -12.55 -2.31
N ILE A 229 4.97 -12.79 -2.19
CA ILE A 229 6.04 -11.80 -2.13
C ILE A 229 5.71 -10.75 -1.08
N GLU A 230 6.29 -10.92 0.10
CA GLU A 230 6.21 -9.93 1.17
C GLU A 230 7.54 -9.20 1.29
N VAL A 231 7.50 -7.87 1.19
CA VAL A 231 8.68 -7.01 1.32
C VAL A 231 8.62 -6.24 2.62
N MET A 232 9.76 -6.07 3.29
CA MET A 232 9.87 -5.19 4.46
C MET A 232 11.23 -4.47 4.46
N PRO A 233 11.27 -3.13 4.33
CA PRO A 233 12.48 -2.37 4.61
C PRO A 233 12.71 -2.33 6.12
N THR A 234 13.91 -2.68 6.56
CA THR A 234 14.31 -2.69 7.96
C THR A 234 15.65 -2.00 8.16
N THR A 235 15.89 -1.53 9.37
CA THR A 235 17.17 -0.96 9.79
C THR A 235 17.58 -1.56 11.14
N GLY A 236 18.88 -1.54 11.48
CA GLY A 236 19.38 -1.99 12.79
C GLY A 236 19.57 -3.50 12.94
N GLY A 237 19.73 -4.25 11.85
CA GLY A 237 20.19 -5.65 11.88
C GLY A 237 19.17 -6.69 12.35
N VAL A 238 17.91 -6.55 11.91
CA VAL A 238 16.80 -7.44 12.23
C VAL A 238 17.09 -8.91 11.86
N ASP A 239 16.61 -9.87 12.67
CA ASP A 239 16.71 -11.30 12.37
C ASP A 239 15.47 -11.83 11.62
N PRO A 240 15.55 -12.11 10.31
CA PRO A 240 14.38 -12.52 9.55
C PRO A 240 13.84 -13.91 9.92
N ARG A 241 14.59 -14.71 10.69
CA ARG A 241 14.14 -16.04 11.11
C ARG A 241 12.96 -16.00 12.09
N GLY A 242 12.78 -14.88 12.80
CA GLY A 242 11.62 -14.67 13.66
C GLY A 242 10.35 -14.29 12.90
N GLY A 243 10.42 -14.19 11.56
CA GLY A 243 9.30 -13.81 10.72
C GLY A 243 8.76 -12.42 11.04
N GLN A 244 7.47 -12.22 10.77
CA GLN A 244 6.77 -10.96 11.03
C GLN A 244 6.87 -10.48 12.49
N GLN A 245 7.05 -11.37 13.47
CA GLN A 245 7.22 -10.93 14.86
C GLN A 245 8.58 -10.29 15.13
N SER A 246 9.59 -10.57 14.30
CA SER A 246 10.91 -9.96 14.44
C SER A 246 11.08 -8.67 13.64
N TRP A 247 10.42 -8.54 12.49
CA TRP A 247 10.60 -7.38 11.60
C TRP A 247 9.42 -6.42 11.52
N LYS A 248 8.31 -6.68 12.21
CA LYS A 248 7.18 -5.74 12.22
C LYS A 248 7.64 -4.37 12.75
N SER A 249 6.98 -3.32 12.29
CA SER A 249 7.21 -1.96 12.75
C SER A 249 5.94 -1.35 13.31
N SER A 250 6.06 -0.59 14.40
CA SER A 250 4.99 0.31 14.83
C SER A 250 4.76 1.43 13.82
N PHE A 251 3.51 1.90 13.71
CA PHE A 251 3.14 3.06 12.89
C PHE A 251 1.97 3.82 13.54
N SER A 252 1.63 4.97 12.96
CA SER A 252 0.44 5.75 13.32
C SER A 252 -0.31 6.16 12.06
N HIS A 253 -1.64 6.26 12.14
CA HIS A 253 -2.44 6.82 11.05
C HIS A 253 -2.15 8.30 10.80
N ASP A 254 -1.58 9.01 11.79
CA ASP A 254 -1.12 10.38 11.58
C ASP A 254 0.06 10.44 10.59
N ASP A 255 0.87 9.36 10.52
CA ASP A 255 1.98 9.20 9.58
C ASP A 255 1.61 8.34 8.36
N GLU A 256 0.32 8.26 8.03
CA GLU A 256 -0.18 7.42 6.96
C GLU A 256 -1.10 8.20 6.02
N LEU A 257 -0.89 7.99 4.72
CA LEU A 257 -1.72 8.54 3.66
C LEU A 257 -2.01 7.42 2.66
N ALA A 258 -3.29 7.13 2.41
CA ALA A 258 -3.71 6.14 1.43
C ALA A 258 -4.69 6.74 0.42
N GLN A 259 -4.42 6.54 -0.86
CA GLN A 259 -5.22 7.01 -1.99
C GLN A 259 -5.36 5.88 -3.03
N PRO A 260 -6.38 5.87 -3.88
CA PRO A 260 -6.39 5.00 -5.06
C PRO A 260 -5.10 5.14 -5.88
N GLY A 261 -4.36 4.04 -6.03
CA GLY A 261 -3.07 3.98 -6.74
C GLY A 261 -1.84 4.38 -5.91
N TYR A 262 -1.96 4.74 -4.62
CA TYR A 262 -0.82 5.23 -3.84
C TYR A 262 -0.99 5.06 -2.33
N GLN A 263 0.10 4.74 -1.62
CA GLN A 263 0.16 4.88 -0.17
C GLN A 263 1.53 5.36 0.29
N ARG A 264 1.56 6.13 1.38
CA ARG A 264 2.73 6.48 2.16
C ARG A 264 2.51 6.12 3.63
N VAL A 265 3.49 5.49 4.27
CA VAL A 265 3.45 5.18 5.71
C VAL A 265 4.84 5.32 6.33
N PHE A 266 4.93 5.85 7.55
CA PHE A 266 6.18 5.87 8.31
C PHE A 266 6.31 4.63 9.21
N LEU A 267 7.39 3.87 9.02
CA LEU A 267 7.76 2.77 9.89
C LEU A 267 8.54 3.33 11.07
N ARG A 268 7.88 3.56 12.20
CA ARG A 268 8.45 4.30 13.33
C ARG A 268 9.63 3.59 13.97
N ASP A 269 9.62 2.27 14.02
CA ASP A 269 10.74 1.50 14.62
C ASP A 269 12.01 1.58 13.76
N TYR A 270 11.85 1.75 12.44
CA TYR A 270 12.97 1.82 11.48
C TYR A 270 13.29 3.23 11.02
N GLN A 271 12.47 4.21 11.40
CA GLN A 271 12.61 5.61 11.00
C GLN A 271 12.75 5.73 9.48
N THR A 272 11.81 5.08 8.77
CA THR A 272 11.83 4.94 7.31
C THR A 272 10.45 5.21 6.75
N TRP A 273 10.38 6.14 5.79
CA TRP A 273 9.18 6.35 4.99
C TRP A 273 9.10 5.30 3.89
N VAL A 274 7.94 4.67 3.76
CA VAL A 274 7.62 3.74 2.68
C VAL A 274 6.51 4.32 1.83
N GLU A 275 6.80 4.52 0.56
CA GLU A 275 5.81 4.88 -0.44
C GLU A 275 5.65 3.74 -1.46
N LEU A 276 4.42 3.47 -1.87
CA LEU A 276 4.09 2.44 -2.86
C LEU A 276 3.09 2.93 -3.89
N THR A 277 3.25 2.46 -5.13
CA THR A 277 2.31 2.61 -6.26
C THR A 277 2.46 1.41 -7.21
N SER A 278 1.67 1.34 -8.26
CA SER A 278 1.78 0.23 -9.23
C SER A 278 1.32 0.58 -10.64
N THR A 279 1.81 -0.24 -11.56
CA THR A 279 1.21 -0.51 -12.87
C THR A 279 0.26 -1.70 -12.76
N SER A 280 -0.21 -2.26 -13.88
CA SER A 280 -1.07 -3.46 -13.81
C SER A 280 -0.29 -4.68 -13.32
N ARG A 281 1.02 -4.78 -13.59
CA ARG A 281 1.84 -6.00 -13.30
C ARG A 281 3.15 -5.71 -12.57
N VAL A 282 3.45 -4.46 -12.26
CA VAL A 282 4.68 -4.01 -11.57
C VAL A 282 4.33 -3.14 -10.37
N GLY A 283 4.80 -3.53 -9.18
CA GLY A 283 4.78 -2.71 -7.97
C GLY A 283 6.04 -1.85 -7.88
N LEU A 284 5.89 -0.59 -7.49
CA LEU A 284 7.00 0.35 -7.32
C LEU A 284 7.02 0.87 -5.90
N TYR A 285 8.22 0.97 -5.33
CA TYR A 285 8.45 1.44 -3.98
C TYR A 285 9.52 2.53 -3.95
N ARG A 286 9.33 3.47 -3.03
CA ARG A 286 10.32 4.47 -2.65
C ARG A 286 10.50 4.40 -1.13
N PHE A 287 11.71 4.10 -0.69
CA PHE A 287 12.10 4.05 0.73
C PHE A 287 12.99 5.25 1.03
N ARG A 288 12.61 6.09 1.98
CA ARG A 288 13.46 7.19 2.47
C ARG A 288 13.88 6.90 3.90
N PHE A 289 15.19 6.81 4.12
CA PHE A 289 15.77 6.53 5.43
C PHE A 289 16.02 7.84 6.17
N CYS A 290 15.56 7.96 7.41
CA CYS A 290 15.71 9.20 8.19
C CYS A 290 16.96 9.21 9.08
N ARG A 291 17.77 8.14 9.06
CA ARG A 291 18.98 7.99 9.88
C ARG A 291 20.08 7.27 9.12
N ASP A 292 21.32 7.56 9.51
CA ASP A 292 22.48 6.78 9.12
C ASP A 292 22.41 5.40 9.79
N GLU A 293 22.30 4.33 9.01
CA GLU A 293 22.11 2.98 9.56
C GLU A 293 22.45 1.91 8.50
N VAL A 294 22.58 0.66 8.95
CA VAL A 294 22.55 -0.48 8.03
C VAL A 294 21.09 -0.81 7.73
N ALA A 295 20.72 -0.77 6.46
CA ALA A 295 19.39 -1.09 5.97
C ALA A 295 19.38 -2.46 5.27
N ASP A 296 18.28 -3.18 5.44
CA ASP A 296 18.02 -4.49 4.83
C ASP A 296 16.63 -4.44 4.19
N ILE A 297 16.54 -4.65 2.88
CA ILE A 297 15.26 -4.90 2.20
C ILE A 297 14.99 -6.40 2.23
N LEU A 298 14.12 -6.81 3.15
CA LEU A 298 13.71 -8.20 3.32
C LEU A 298 12.71 -8.58 2.23
N VAL A 299 12.93 -9.72 1.58
CA VAL A 299 12.03 -10.33 0.60
C VAL A 299 11.65 -11.73 1.08
N ASN A 300 10.52 -11.83 1.76
CA ASN A 300 9.99 -13.09 2.27
C ASN A 300 9.19 -13.82 1.18
N LEU A 301 9.56 -15.08 0.95
CA LEU A 301 9.05 -15.96 -0.10
C LEU A 301 8.62 -17.33 0.47
N GLY A 302 8.48 -17.42 1.80
CA GLY A 302 8.10 -18.63 2.51
C GLY A 302 7.12 -18.36 3.66
N GLY A 303 6.28 -19.34 3.97
CA GLY A 303 5.34 -19.31 5.08
C GLY A 303 3.94 -18.83 4.72
N TYR A 304 3.05 -18.93 5.71
CA TYR A 304 1.66 -18.52 5.58
C TYR A 304 1.50 -16.99 5.44
N LEU A 305 0.74 -16.56 4.44
CA LEU A 305 0.40 -15.16 4.21
C LEU A 305 -1.07 -15.02 3.81
N GLY A 306 -1.94 -14.63 4.74
CA GLY A 306 -3.30 -14.18 4.47
C GLY A 306 -4.25 -15.22 3.89
N ASN A 307 -4.12 -15.50 2.59
CA ASN A 307 -4.97 -16.39 1.79
C ASN A 307 -4.32 -17.72 1.41
N SER A 308 -2.99 -17.78 1.40
CA SER A 308 -2.23 -18.93 0.92
C SER A 308 -0.91 -19.05 1.67
N THR A 309 -0.14 -20.09 1.33
CA THR A 309 1.16 -20.38 1.90
C THR A 309 2.19 -20.35 0.79
N MET A 310 3.29 -19.64 0.98
CA MET A 310 4.43 -19.65 0.08
C MET A 310 5.37 -20.80 0.47
N SER A 311 5.72 -21.66 -0.49
CA SER A 311 6.68 -22.75 -0.30
C SER A 311 7.53 -22.96 -1.54
N ASP A 312 8.56 -23.82 -1.45
CA ASP A 312 9.42 -24.20 -2.58
C ASP A 312 9.98 -22.97 -3.33
N CYS A 313 10.47 -21.98 -2.58
CA CYS A 313 11.01 -20.77 -3.18
C CYS A 313 12.36 -21.05 -3.84
N ARG A 314 12.66 -20.30 -4.90
CA ARG A 314 13.95 -20.23 -5.59
C ARG A 314 14.27 -18.76 -5.80
N VAL A 315 15.48 -18.34 -5.48
CA VAL A 315 15.98 -16.99 -5.72
C VAL A 315 17.35 -17.08 -6.37
N ARG A 316 17.62 -16.22 -7.33
CA ARG A 316 18.91 -16.05 -7.98
C ARG A 316 19.28 -14.56 -8.02
N ARG A 317 20.50 -14.24 -7.60
CA ARG A 317 21.14 -12.93 -7.82
C ARG A 317 21.54 -12.85 -9.29
N VAL A 318 20.90 -11.96 -10.05
CA VAL A 318 21.26 -11.71 -11.45
C VAL A 318 22.37 -10.66 -11.52
N SER A 319 22.27 -9.64 -10.67
CA SER A 319 23.29 -8.62 -10.46
C SER A 319 23.11 -7.99 -9.08
N ASP A 320 23.90 -6.98 -8.77
CA ASP A 320 23.87 -6.26 -7.49
C ASP A 320 22.71 -5.27 -7.44
N ARG A 321 21.94 -5.17 -8.53
CA ARG A 321 20.68 -4.41 -8.62
C ARG A 321 19.48 -5.30 -8.90
N GLU A 322 19.64 -6.62 -8.99
CA GLU A 322 18.57 -7.46 -9.53
C GLU A 322 18.57 -8.88 -8.96
N ILE A 323 17.40 -9.29 -8.48
CA ILE A 323 17.10 -10.67 -8.12
C ILE A 323 15.88 -11.16 -8.92
N GLU A 324 15.87 -12.46 -9.20
CA GLU A 324 14.73 -13.12 -9.82
C GLU A 324 14.43 -14.43 -9.09
N GLY A 325 13.24 -14.97 -9.29
CA GLY A 325 12.90 -16.21 -8.64
C GLY A 325 11.50 -16.70 -8.87
N SER A 326 11.13 -17.68 -8.05
CA SER A 326 9.78 -18.21 -8.00
C SER A 326 9.44 -18.78 -6.64
N PHE A 327 8.16 -18.98 -6.35
CA PHE A 327 7.67 -19.78 -5.24
C PHE A 327 6.36 -20.46 -5.63
N SER A 328 5.97 -21.45 -4.84
CA SER A 328 4.66 -22.09 -4.96
C SER A 328 3.69 -21.47 -3.98
N SER A 329 2.59 -20.90 -4.47
CA SER A 329 1.42 -20.59 -3.67
C SER A 329 0.58 -21.86 -3.51
N THR A 330 0.41 -22.30 -2.28
CA THR A 330 -0.30 -23.53 -1.89
C THR A 330 -1.13 -23.28 -0.62
N GLY A 331 -1.69 -24.32 -0.01
CA GLY A 331 -2.27 -24.23 1.33
C GLY A 331 -3.56 -23.41 1.47
N ARG A 332 -4.22 -23.12 0.34
CA ARG A 332 -5.43 -22.28 0.27
C ARG A 332 -6.66 -22.99 0.83
N LEU A 333 -7.51 -22.24 1.53
CA LEU A 333 -8.66 -22.81 2.23
C LEU A 333 -9.85 -23.12 1.31
N TRP A 334 -10.07 -22.32 0.27
CA TRP A 334 -11.33 -22.26 -0.48
C TRP A 334 -11.28 -22.90 -1.87
N GLY A 335 -10.35 -23.84 -2.08
CA GLY A 335 -10.23 -24.61 -3.31
C GLY A 335 -9.35 -23.94 -4.37
N GLY A 336 -9.30 -24.57 -5.55
CA GLY A 336 -8.43 -24.18 -6.66
C GLY A 336 -7.36 -25.24 -6.93
N PRO A 337 -6.40 -24.94 -7.81
CA PRO A 337 -5.21 -25.77 -7.97
C PRO A 337 -4.53 -26.00 -6.61
N GLU A 338 -3.88 -27.14 -6.35
CA GLU A 338 -3.16 -27.35 -5.08
C GLU A 338 -1.88 -26.53 -5.00
N LYS A 339 -1.23 -26.32 -6.15
CA LYS A 339 0.05 -25.64 -6.30
C LYS A 339 -0.02 -24.69 -7.48
N VAL A 340 0.20 -23.40 -7.23
CA VAL A 340 0.28 -22.36 -8.26
C VAL A 340 1.69 -21.80 -8.23
N ARG A 341 2.41 -21.82 -9.36
CA ARG A 341 3.74 -21.24 -9.43
C ARG A 341 3.63 -19.73 -9.69
N VAL A 342 4.37 -18.96 -8.91
CA VAL A 342 4.51 -17.51 -9.08
C VAL A 342 5.97 -17.21 -9.34
N PHE A 343 6.24 -16.43 -10.37
CA PHE A 343 7.56 -15.99 -10.78
C PHE A 343 7.70 -14.49 -10.58
N PHE A 344 8.91 -14.02 -10.31
CA PHE A 344 9.15 -12.60 -10.12
C PHE A 344 10.52 -12.17 -10.65
N VAL A 345 10.60 -10.88 -10.97
CA VAL A 345 11.84 -10.12 -11.13
C VAL A 345 11.73 -8.88 -10.25
N MET A 346 12.78 -8.60 -9.49
CA MET A 346 12.89 -7.44 -8.64
C MET A 346 14.18 -6.69 -8.95
N GLU A 347 14.04 -5.41 -9.25
CA GLU A 347 15.13 -4.49 -9.53
C GLU A 347 15.22 -3.44 -8.42
N PHE A 348 16.45 -2.99 -8.14
CA PHE A 348 16.78 -1.88 -7.25
C PHE A 348 17.50 -0.78 -8.05
N ASP A 349 17.26 0.49 -7.75
CA ASP A 349 17.95 1.59 -8.45
C ASP A 349 19.41 1.76 -7.98
N GLN A 350 19.72 1.29 -6.77
CA GLN A 350 21.07 1.26 -6.20
C GLN A 350 21.58 -0.18 -6.05
N GLU A 351 22.91 -0.33 -6.03
CA GLU A 351 23.54 -1.64 -5.80
C GLU A 351 23.49 -1.99 -4.31
N PHE A 352 23.03 -3.19 -3.97
CA PHE A 352 23.19 -3.72 -2.60
C PHE A 352 24.62 -4.21 -2.38
N GLU A 353 25.13 -4.04 -1.16
CA GLU A 353 26.48 -4.48 -0.77
C GLU A 353 26.53 -6.00 -0.59
N GLU A 354 25.50 -6.57 0.03
CA GLU A 354 25.38 -8.00 0.29
C GLU A 354 23.96 -8.48 -0.03
N LEU A 355 23.86 -9.72 -0.52
CA LEU A 355 22.59 -10.45 -0.55
C LEU A 355 22.68 -11.60 0.43
N ASN A 356 22.02 -11.48 1.58
CA ASN A 356 21.97 -12.54 2.59
C ASN A 356 20.68 -13.36 2.41
N GLY A 357 20.65 -14.60 2.90
CA GLY A 357 19.50 -15.51 2.77
C GLY A 357 19.15 -16.22 4.06
N TRP A 358 17.89 -16.63 4.19
CA TRP A 358 17.45 -17.52 5.26
C TRP A 358 16.51 -18.62 4.75
N VAL A 359 16.57 -19.78 5.41
CA VAL A 359 15.62 -20.88 5.24
C VAL A 359 15.35 -21.46 6.62
N ASP A 360 14.12 -21.31 7.10
CA ASP A 360 13.75 -21.64 8.48
C ASP A 360 14.68 -20.95 9.49
N GLN A 361 15.46 -21.72 10.25
CA GLN A 361 16.41 -21.21 11.25
C GLN A 361 17.84 -21.03 10.70
N GLU A 362 18.10 -21.46 9.46
CA GLU A 362 19.41 -21.37 8.82
C GLU A 362 19.62 -19.98 8.20
N ARG A 363 20.81 -19.40 8.42
CA ARG A 363 21.26 -18.19 7.74
C ARG A 363 22.36 -18.52 6.74
N ARG A 364 22.38 -17.78 5.65
CA ARG A 364 23.41 -17.83 4.61
C ARG A 364 23.83 -16.41 4.28
N SER A 365 25.13 -16.18 4.16
CA SER A 365 25.68 -14.89 3.78
C SER A 365 26.06 -14.88 2.32
N GLU A 366 25.92 -13.73 1.66
CA GLU A 366 26.35 -13.49 0.28
C GLU A 366 25.90 -14.58 -0.72
N VAL A 367 24.61 -14.90 -0.70
CA VAL A 367 24.03 -15.91 -1.58
C VAL A 367 23.99 -15.43 -3.02
N THR A 368 24.36 -16.33 -3.93
CA THR A 368 24.07 -16.18 -5.37
C THR A 368 22.77 -16.88 -5.75
N GLU A 369 22.43 -17.95 -5.03
CA GLU A 369 21.19 -18.70 -5.18
C GLU A 369 20.66 -19.16 -3.81
N LEU A 370 19.34 -19.24 -3.68
CA LEU A 370 18.65 -19.75 -2.49
C LEU A 370 17.50 -20.68 -2.88
N SER A 371 17.35 -21.78 -2.17
CA SER A 371 16.21 -22.70 -2.30
C SER A 371 15.55 -22.91 -0.94
N GLY A 372 14.26 -22.61 -0.85
CA GLY A 372 13.44 -22.82 0.36
C GLY A 372 12.81 -24.20 0.41
N SER A 373 12.19 -24.52 1.55
CA SER A 373 11.53 -25.81 1.76
C SER A 373 10.17 -25.88 1.05
N ASP A 374 9.83 -27.06 0.54
CA ASP A 374 8.50 -27.42 0.04
C ASP A 374 7.61 -28.03 1.15
N LYS A 375 8.15 -28.24 2.34
CA LYS A 375 7.48 -28.90 3.45
C LYS A 375 6.32 -28.05 3.95
N LEU A 376 5.13 -28.64 3.93
CA LEU A 376 3.92 -28.05 4.49
C LEU A 376 3.58 -28.66 5.84
N THR A 377 3.11 -27.83 6.76
CA THR A 377 2.54 -28.25 8.04
C THR A 377 1.15 -27.66 8.20
N ARG A 378 0.26 -28.36 8.88
CA ARG A 378 -1.09 -27.87 9.12
C ARG A 378 -1.04 -26.78 10.19
N ARG A 379 -1.72 -25.64 9.98
CA ARG A 379 -1.94 -24.65 11.04
C ARG A 379 -3.05 -25.13 11.97
N GLU A 380 -3.54 -24.25 12.85
CA GLU A 380 -4.76 -24.50 13.61
C GLU A 380 -5.92 -24.87 12.68
N SER A 381 -6.76 -25.80 13.13
CA SER A 381 -7.82 -26.40 12.33
C SER A 381 -9.15 -26.36 13.06
N GLU A 382 -10.21 -26.00 12.34
CA GLU A 382 -11.59 -26.06 12.83
C GLU A 382 -12.35 -27.17 12.13
N THR A 383 -13.14 -27.94 12.88
CA THR A 383 -13.96 -29.03 12.34
C THR A 383 -15.44 -28.62 12.35
N PHE A 384 -16.06 -28.60 11.17
CA PHE A 384 -17.49 -28.38 10.99
C PHE A 384 -18.15 -29.68 10.53
N GLY A 385 -18.76 -30.41 11.47
CA GLY A 385 -19.28 -31.75 11.18
C GLY A 385 -18.15 -32.73 10.89
N GLU A 386 -18.12 -33.33 9.70
CA GLU A 386 -17.08 -34.27 9.24
C GLU A 386 -15.93 -33.58 8.48
N VAL A 387 -15.99 -32.25 8.27
CA VAL A 387 -15.01 -31.50 7.49
C VAL A 387 -14.09 -30.72 8.41
N THR A 388 -12.80 -31.06 8.43
CA THR A 388 -11.77 -30.26 9.10
C THR A 388 -11.12 -29.28 8.13
N GLN A 389 -11.30 -27.99 8.38
CA GLN A 389 -10.73 -26.89 7.63
C GLN A 389 -9.47 -26.34 8.32
N SER A 390 -8.44 -26.04 7.54
CA SER A 390 -7.21 -25.43 8.05
C SER A 390 -6.43 -24.78 6.91
N TYR A 391 -5.75 -23.69 7.21
CA TYR A 391 -4.67 -23.21 6.34
C TYR A 391 -3.43 -24.07 6.56
N TRP A 392 -2.52 -24.05 5.60
CA TRP A 392 -1.20 -24.66 5.77
C TRP A 392 -0.15 -23.61 6.14
N ASP A 393 0.98 -24.09 6.62
CA ASP A 393 2.17 -23.31 6.86
C ASP A 393 3.37 -23.94 6.16
N ALA A 394 4.41 -23.14 6.02
CA ALA A 394 5.72 -23.56 5.56
C ALA A 394 6.78 -22.80 6.35
N PRO A 395 8.02 -23.31 6.45
CA PRO A 395 9.10 -22.51 7.00
C PRO A 395 9.27 -21.20 6.24
N THR A 396 9.58 -20.11 6.94
CA THR A 396 9.92 -18.85 6.27
C THR A 396 11.22 -19.02 5.49
N ALA A 397 11.32 -18.35 4.34
CA ALA A 397 12.51 -18.38 3.51
C ALA A 397 12.54 -17.14 2.64
N GLY A 398 13.73 -16.61 2.37
CA GLY A 398 13.85 -15.36 1.62
C GLY A 398 15.26 -14.81 1.61
N VAL A 399 15.39 -13.60 1.06
CA VAL A 399 16.67 -12.89 0.95
C VAL A 399 16.58 -11.49 1.54
N SER A 400 17.73 -10.96 1.93
CA SER A 400 17.93 -9.61 2.47
C SER A 400 18.95 -8.88 1.61
N ALA A 401 18.53 -7.85 0.88
CA ALA A 401 19.43 -6.96 0.15
C ALA A 401 19.90 -5.85 1.10
N ARG A 402 21.19 -5.84 1.41
CA ARG A 402 21.79 -4.96 2.42
C ARG A 402 22.42 -3.71 1.81
N TYR A 403 22.24 -2.58 2.49
CA TYR A 403 22.78 -1.28 2.12
C TYR A 403 23.33 -0.56 3.35
N GLN A 404 24.40 0.22 3.16
CA GLN A 404 24.76 1.29 4.10
C GLN A 404 24.07 2.59 3.64
N VAL A 405 23.16 3.11 4.45
CA VAL A 405 22.38 4.31 4.11
C VAL A 405 22.74 5.48 5.02
N LYS A 406 22.54 6.68 4.50
CA LYS A 406 22.59 7.94 5.24
C LYS A 406 21.20 8.52 5.40
N ALA A 407 21.04 9.37 6.40
CA ALA A 407 19.85 10.18 6.57
C ALA A 407 19.54 10.97 5.29
N GLY A 408 18.33 10.80 4.76
CA GLY A 408 17.87 11.42 3.53
C GLY A 408 18.02 10.56 2.27
N ASP A 409 18.81 9.48 2.33
CA ASP A 409 18.96 8.57 1.19
C ASP A 409 17.62 7.97 0.78
N VAL A 410 17.44 7.85 -0.54
CA VAL A 410 16.24 7.28 -1.16
C VAL A 410 16.63 6.07 -1.99
N LEU A 411 16.09 4.91 -1.63
CA LEU A 411 16.19 3.68 -2.39
C LEU A 411 14.87 3.39 -3.08
N GLN A 412 14.89 3.02 -4.36
CA GLN A 412 13.72 2.55 -5.07
C GLN A 412 13.83 1.07 -5.40
N MET A 413 12.68 0.40 -5.38
CA MET A 413 12.55 -1.00 -5.74
C MET A 413 11.36 -1.16 -6.68
N ARG A 414 11.50 -2.01 -7.69
CA ARG A 414 10.40 -2.40 -8.58
C ARG A 414 10.32 -3.91 -8.62
N VAL A 415 9.11 -4.44 -8.54
CA VAL A 415 8.86 -5.87 -8.57
C VAL A 415 7.77 -6.17 -9.56
N ALA A 416 8.06 -7.03 -10.52
CA ALA A 416 7.09 -7.57 -11.46
C ALA A 416 6.85 -9.03 -11.16
N ILE A 417 5.60 -9.47 -11.36
CA ILE A 417 5.23 -10.89 -11.23
C ILE A 417 4.74 -11.45 -12.55
N SER A 418 4.76 -12.77 -12.63
CA SER A 418 4.11 -13.55 -13.66
C SER A 418 3.67 -14.89 -13.06
N TYR A 419 2.55 -15.43 -13.52
CA TYR A 419 2.12 -16.77 -13.18
C TYR A 419 2.63 -17.83 -14.17
N THR A 420 3.48 -17.45 -15.14
CA THR A 420 3.91 -18.35 -16.22
C THR A 420 5.42 -18.55 -16.27
N SER A 421 6.23 -17.49 -16.13
CA SER A 421 7.70 -17.60 -16.16
C SER A 421 8.43 -16.35 -15.64
N VAL A 422 9.71 -16.50 -15.31
CA VAL A 422 10.61 -15.37 -15.01
C VAL A 422 10.77 -14.45 -16.23
N ASP A 423 10.84 -15.01 -17.44
CA ASP A 423 10.98 -14.22 -18.67
C ASP A 423 9.77 -13.32 -18.91
N ASN A 424 8.56 -13.81 -18.62
CA ASN A 424 7.36 -12.99 -18.69
C ASN A 424 7.29 -11.94 -17.57
N ALA A 425 7.70 -12.27 -16.34
CA ALA A 425 7.81 -11.25 -15.28
C ALA A 425 8.77 -10.13 -15.68
N ARG A 426 9.91 -10.47 -16.29
CA ARG A 426 10.88 -9.50 -16.84
C ARG A 426 10.29 -8.67 -17.98
N LEU A 427 9.50 -9.29 -18.86
CA LEU A 427 8.84 -8.60 -19.96
C LEU A 427 7.77 -7.63 -19.44
N ASN A 428 6.98 -8.03 -18.44
CA ASN A 428 6.02 -7.16 -17.75
C ASN A 428 6.72 -5.93 -17.18
N LEU A 429 7.85 -6.12 -16.47
CA LEU A 429 8.65 -5.03 -15.93
C LEU A 429 9.08 -4.04 -17.02
N LYS A 430 9.70 -4.55 -18.10
CA LYS A 430 10.20 -3.72 -19.19
C LYS A 430 9.09 -2.98 -19.95
N ALA A 431 7.92 -3.60 -20.11
CA ALA A 431 6.81 -3.03 -20.86
C ALA A 431 6.06 -1.94 -20.08
N GLU A 432 5.82 -2.15 -18.78
CA GLU A 432 4.97 -1.26 -17.97
C GLU A 432 5.78 -0.26 -17.14
N SER A 433 7.03 -0.57 -16.79
CA SER A 433 7.89 0.31 -15.99
C SER A 433 9.31 0.32 -16.53
N SER A 434 9.54 1.04 -17.64
CA SER A 434 10.88 1.20 -18.22
C SER A 434 11.71 2.31 -17.56
N HIS A 435 11.16 2.99 -16.54
CA HIS A 435 11.79 4.11 -15.83
C HIS A 435 11.55 4.07 -14.31
N TRP A 436 12.37 4.81 -13.58
CA TRP A 436 12.34 4.93 -12.11
C TRP A 436 11.57 6.17 -11.60
N ASP A 437 10.85 6.87 -12.47
CA ASP A 437 10.01 8.00 -12.06
C ASP A 437 8.76 7.51 -11.31
N PHE A 438 8.88 7.43 -9.98
CA PHE A 438 7.80 7.00 -9.08
C PHE A 438 6.57 7.90 -9.16
N ASP A 439 6.78 9.23 -9.15
CA ASP A 439 5.68 10.20 -9.13
C ASP A 439 4.90 10.20 -10.45
N LYS A 440 5.58 9.91 -11.57
CA LYS A 440 4.90 9.65 -12.85
C LYS A 440 4.02 8.40 -12.81
N VAL A 441 4.51 7.26 -12.28
CA VAL A 441 3.69 6.04 -12.19
C VAL A 441 2.49 6.24 -11.26
N ARG A 442 2.69 6.93 -10.14
CA ARG A 442 1.60 7.37 -9.25
C ARG A 442 0.56 8.19 -10.01
N ALA A 443 1.00 9.22 -10.73
CA ALA A 443 0.11 10.10 -11.48
C ALA A 443 -0.68 9.33 -12.54
N GLU A 444 -0.05 8.41 -13.27
CA GLU A 444 -0.72 7.54 -14.25
C GLU A 444 -1.76 6.62 -13.59
N ALA A 445 -1.43 6.02 -12.45
CA ALA A 445 -2.38 5.19 -11.70
C ALA A 445 -3.60 6.00 -11.22
N GLN A 446 -3.39 7.23 -10.75
CA GLN A 446 -4.45 8.12 -10.30
C GLN A 446 -5.30 8.67 -11.46
N GLN A 447 -4.68 8.94 -12.61
CA GLN A 447 -5.40 9.30 -13.84
C GLN A 447 -6.29 8.15 -14.31
N GLU A 448 -5.79 6.92 -14.25
CA GLU A 448 -6.59 5.73 -14.56
C GLU A 448 -7.76 5.61 -13.58
N TRP A 449 -7.54 5.69 -12.27
CA TRP A 449 -8.63 5.69 -11.29
C TRP A 449 -9.67 6.78 -11.55
N ASN A 450 -9.25 8.02 -11.81
CA ASN A 450 -10.15 9.09 -12.18
C ASN A 450 -10.96 8.76 -13.45
N HIS A 451 -10.33 8.16 -14.47
CA HIS A 451 -11.00 7.72 -15.70
C HIS A 451 -12.10 6.67 -15.44
N TRP A 452 -11.85 5.75 -14.52
CA TRP A 452 -12.83 4.73 -14.16
C TRP A 452 -13.95 5.30 -13.28
N LEU A 453 -13.62 6.09 -12.27
CA LEU A 453 -14.59 6.68 -11.33
C LEU A 453 -15.52 7.70 -12.00
N GLN A 454 -15.05 8.44 -13.00
CA GLN A 454 -15.86 9.48 -13.66
C GLN A 454 -17.01 8.93 -14.50
N LYS A 455 -17.04 7.63 -14.77
CA LYS A 455 -18.14 6.95 -15.48
C LYS A 455 -19.47 7.13 -14.75
N ILE A 456 -19.44 7.37 -13.44
CA ILE A 456 -20.61 7.78 -12.66
C ILE A 456 -20.32 9.11 -11.94
N ALA A 457 -20.81 10.21 -12.51
CA ALA A 457 -20.77 11.52 -11.87
C ALA A 457 -22.05 11.76 -11.06
N VAL A 458 -21.89 12.12 -9.77
CA VAL A 458 -23.02 12.42 -8.88
C VAL A 458 -23.09 13.90 -8.52
N LYS A 459 -24.32 14.43 -8.39
CA LYS A 459 -24.60 15.79 -7.87
C LYS A 459 -25.50 15.70 -6.64
N GLY A 460 -25.32 16.63 -5.70
CA GLY A 460 -26.05 16.64 -4.44
C GLY A 460 -25.49 15.62 -3.43
N GLY A 461 -26.26 15.37 -2.37
CA GLY A 461 -25.80 14.60 -1.21
C GLY A 461 -24.83 15.38 -0.32
N THR A 462 -24.55 14.85 0.87
CA THR A 462 -23.51 15.40 1.76
C THR A 462 -22.12 14.94 1.31
N ASP A 463 -21.08 15.64 1.75
CA ASP A 463 -19.70 15.23 1.47
C ASP A 463 -19.43 13.79 1.91
N ARG A 464 -19.95 13.40 3.09
CA ARG A 464 -19.86 12.03 3.59
C ARG A 464 -20.52 11.00 2.67
N GLN A 465 -21.66 11.35 2.05
CA GLN A 465 -22.32 10.46 1.09
C GLN A 465 -21.51 10.33 -0.19
N ARG A 466 -20.90 11.41 -0.68
CA ARG A 466 -20.01 11.39 -1.85
C ARG A 466 -18.73 10.60 -1.58
N VAL A 467 -18.11 10.77 -0.41
CA VAL A 467 -16.95 9.99 0.01
C VAL A 467 -17.29 8.50 0.07
N LYS A 468 -18.40 8.15 0.73
CA LYS A 468 -18.86 6.76 0.76
C LYS A 468 -19.11 6.22 -0.66
N PHE A 469 -19.78 6.99 -1.51
CA PHE A 469 -20.11 6.58 -2.86
C PHE A 469 -18.87 6.27 -3.70
N TYR A 470 -17.91 7.19 -3.77
CA TYR A 470 -16.67 6.97 -4.54
C TYR A 470 -15.78 5.89 -3.93
N THR A 471 -15.81 5.73 -2.60
CA THR A 471 -15.11 4.62 -1.93
C THR A 471 -15.74 3.26 -2.23
N ASP A 472 -17.07 3.17 -2.28
CA ASP A 472 -17.75 1.94 -2.71
C ASP A 472 -17.42 1.63 -4.18
N LEU A 473 -17.40 2.64 -5.07
CA LEU A 473 -17.02 2.46 -6.48
C LEU A 473 -15.56 2.01 -6.65
N TRP A 474 -14.65 2.54 -5.82
CA TRP A 474 -13.27 2.06 -5.79
C TRP A 474 -13.22 0.55 -5.49
N HIS A 475 -13.91 0.08 -4.45
CA HIS A 475 -13.97 -1.36 -4.12
C HIS A 475 -14.67 -2.23 -5.17
N VAL A 476 -15.62 -1.68 -5.94
CA VAL A 476 -16.27 -2.38 -7.07
C VAL A 476 -15.26 -2.73 -8.18
N LEU A 477 -14.15 -1.98 -8.28
CA LEU A 477 -13.15 -2.08 -9.33
C LEU A 477 -11.79 -2.61 -8.84
N LEU A 478 -11.61 -2.75 -7.52
CA LEU A 478 -10.32 -3.06 -6.88
C LEU A 478 -9.98 -4.56 -6.86
N GLY A 479 -10.99 -5.42 -7.00
CA GLY A 479 -10.83 -6.88 -6.93
C GLY A 479 -10.96 -7.56 -8.29
N ARG A 480 -10.76 -8.88 -8.31
CA ARG A 480 -10.66 -9.73 -9.53
C ARG A 480 -9.47 -9.35 -10.41
N HIS A 481 -8.35 -10.00 -10.14
CA HIS A 481 -7.08 -9.62 -10.73
C HIS A 481 -6.86 -10.34 -12.04
N ILE A 482 -6.36 -9.63 -13.04
CA ILE A 482 -5.85 -10.25 -14.26
C ILE A 482 -4.72 -11.24 -13.95
N LEU A 483 -4.54 -12.24 -14.81
CA LEU A 483 -3.56 -13.33 -14.68
C LEU A 483 -2.61 -13.44 -15.87
N ASP A 484 -2.97 -12.84 -17.00
CA ASP A 484 -2.18 -12.85 -18.22
C ASP A 484 -1.06 -11.82 -18.19
N ASP A 485 0.10 -12.20 -18.71
CA ASP A 485 1.27 -11.34 -18.92
C ASP A 485 1.08 -10.43 -20.13
N VAL A 486 1.92 -9.40 -20.28
CA VAL A 486 1.88 -8.52 -21.48
C VAL A 486 2.17 -9.28 -22.77
N SER A 487 2.81 -10.46 -22.71
CA SER A 487 3.00 -11.37 -23.84
C SER A 487 1.70 -12.03 -24.31
N GLY A 488 0.65 -11.99 -23.50
CA GLY A 488 -0.58 -12.77 -23.63
C GLY A 488 -0.50 -14.15 -23.00
N ASP A 489 0.65 -14.54 -22.42
CA ASP A 489 0.77 -15.81 -21.72
C ASP A 489 -0.02 -15.80 -20.42
N TYR A 490 -0.69 -16.91 -20.10
CA TYR A 490 -1.43 -17.07 -18.85
C TYR A 490 -1.33 -18.51 -18.32
N PRO A 491 -1.48 -18.71 -17.00
CA PRO A 491 -1.45 -20.04 -16.39
C PRO A 491 -2.75 -20.80 -16.67
N ASP A 492 -2.63 -22.07 -17.01
CA ASP A 492 -3.74 -23.02 -17.08
C ASP A 492 -3.47 -24.22 -16.17
N TYR A 493 -4.39 -24.40 -15.23
CA TYR A 493 -4.46 -25.49 -14.25
C TYR A 493 -5.85 -26.15 -14.28
N THR A 494 -6.56 -26.05 -15.41
CA THR A 494 -7.93 -26.58 -15.55
C THR A 494 -8.00 -28.10 -15.71
N GLU A 495 -6.88 -28.75 -16.05
CA GLU A 495 -6.77 -30.20 -16.22
C GLU A 495 -5.87 -30.80 -15.13
N GLY A 496 -6.39 -31.78 -14.38
CA GLY A 496 -5.68 -32.44 -13.29
C GLY A 496 -6.57 -33.43 -12.52
N GLU A 497 -6.02 -34.09 -11.50
CA GLU A 497 -6.80 -34.94 -10.61
C GLU A 497 -7.57 -34.08 -9.62
N ARG A 498 -8.90 -34.21 -9.62
CA ARG A 498 -9.77 -33.43 -8.73
C ARG A 498 -10.05 -34.20 -7.45
N ASP A 499 -9.71 -33.61 -6.31
CA ASP A 499 -10.23 -34.00 -5.00
C ASP A 499 -11.12 -32.90 -4.42
N TRP A 500 -12.43 -33.19 -4.34
CA TRP A 500 -13.47 -32.30 -3.84
C TRP A 500 -13.49 -30.90 -4.50
N LYS A 501 -12.82 -29.91 -3.91
CA LYS A 501 -12.70 -28.52 -4.40
C LYS A 501 -11.29 -28.13 -4.83
N PHE A 502 -10.36 -29.08 -4.78
CA PHE A 502 -8.97 -28.92 -5.17
C PHE A 502 -8.69 -29.66 -6.47
N THR A 503 -7.66 -29.24 -7.16
CA THR A 503 -7.17 -29.91 -8.37
C THR A 503 -5.66 -30.01 -8.29
N ASP A 504 -5.15 -31.24 -8.26
CA ASP A 504 -3.73 -31.49 -8.47
C ASP A 504 -3.46 -31.39 -9.98
N ALA A 505 -2.91 -30.24 -10.37
CA ALA A 505 -2.69 -29.86 -11.75
C ALA A 505 -1.28 -29.30 -11.93
N GLU A 506 -0.65 -29.68 -13.04
CA GLU A 506 0.60 -29.10 -13.47
C GLU A 506 0.35 -27.82 -14.28
N LEU A 507 1.30 -26.89 -14.21
CA LEU A 507 1.21 -25.64 -14.97
C LEU A 507 1.29 -25.92 -16.46
N LYS A 508 0.24 -25.55 -17.19
CA LYS A 508 0.27 -25.39 -18.64
C LYS A 508 0.28 -23.91 -18.98
N VAL A 509 1.27 -23.44 -19.74
CA VAL A 509 1.27 -22.05 -20.23
C VAL A 509 0.50 -22.00 -21.53
N ARG A 510 -0.53 -21.16 -21.58
CA ARG A 510 -1.30 -20.86 -22.80
C ARG A 510 -1.09 -19.39 -23.17
N ARG A 511 -1.47 -19.02 -24.39
CA ARG A 511 -1.32 -17.67 -24.92
C ARG A 511 -2.60 -17.17 -25.55
N LEU A 512 -3.08 -16.02 -25.10
CA LEU A 512 -4.20 -15.31 -25.71
C LEU A 512 -3.78 -14.74 -27.07
N PRO A 513 -4.69 -14.72 -28.06
CA PRO A 513 -4.45 -14.00 -29.29
C PRO A 513 -4.33 -12.50 -29.01
N LYS A 514 -3.61 -11.81 -29.90
CA LYS A 514 -3.41 -10.36 -29.85
C LYS A 514 -4.02 -9.70 -31.07
N GLU A 515 -4.54 -8.50 -30.87
CA GLU A 515 -4.93 -7.58 -31.93
C GLU A 515 -3.69 -7.07 -32.69
N GLU A 516 -3.88 -6.43 -33.84
CA GLU A 516 -2.81 -5.77 -34.60
C GLU A 516 -2.07 -4.70 -33.78
N SER A 517 -2.76 -4.11 -32.79
CA SER A 517 -2.20 -3.15 -31.83
C SER A 517 -1.17 -3.77 -30.87
N GLY A 518 -1.08 -5.10 -30.81
CA GLY A 518 -0.26 -5.84 -29.85
C GLY A 518 -0.93 -6.09 -28.49
N ARG A 519 -2.15 -5.56 -28.27
CA ARG A 519 -2.96 -5.82 -27.07
C ARG A 519 -3.62 -7.19 -27.15
N VAL A 520 -3.73 -7.89 -26.01
CA VAL A 520 -4.54 -9.12 -25.92
C VAL A 520 -6.00 -8.81 -26.22
N VAL A 521 -6.71 -9.73 -26.87
CA VAL A 521 -8.11 -9.48 -27.26
C VAL A 521 -9.07 -9.44 -26.07
N HIS A 522 -8.67 -10.03 -24.95
CA HIS A 522 -9.32 -10.00 -23.64
C HIS A 522 -8.28 -10.41 -22.58
N HIS A 523 -8.58 -10.26 -21.30
CA HIS A 523 -7.77 -10.69 -20.16
C HIS A 523 -8.28 -11.99 -19.55
N MET A 524 -7.38 -12.70 -18.86
CA MET A 524 -7.73 -13.85 -18.01
C MET A 524 -7.78 -13.43 -16.55
N TYR A 525 -8.79 -13.88 -15.80
CA TYR A 525 -9.01 -13.39 -14.43
C TYR A 525 -8.92 -14.47 -13.34
N ASN A 526 -8.49 -14.04 -12.16
CA ASN A 526 -8.64 -14.72 -10.87
C ASN A 526 -9.77 -14.04 -10.07
N SER A 527 -10.74 -14.79 -9.56
CA SER A 527 -11.96 -14.22 -8.96
C SER A 527 -12.64 -15.13 -7.93
N ASP A 528 -13.19 -14.55 -6.86
CA ASP A 528 -13.82 -15.23 -5.71
C ASP A 528 -15.24 -15.76 -5.94
N ALA A 529 -15.57 -16.06 -7.19
CA ALA A 529 -16.85 -16.50 -7.71
C ALA A 529 -17.90 -15.41 -7.97
N LEU A 530 -18.73 -15.62 -9.01
CA LEU A 530 -19.83 -14.73 -9.40
C LEU A 530 -21.12 -14.95 -8.59
N TRP A 531 -21.10 -15.86 -7.62
CA TRP A 531 -22.29 -16.26 -6.86
C TRP A 531 -22.97 -15.10 -6.13
N LEU A 532 -22.19 -14.18 -5.55
CA LEU A 532 -22.72 -12.96 -4.93
C LEU A 532 -22.96 -11.83 -5.94
N THR A 533 -22.20 -11.81 -7.04
CA THR A 533 -22.12 -10.63 -7.91
C THR A 533 -23.34 -10.48 -8.81
N GLN A 534 -24.05 -11.57 -9.09
CA GLN A 534 -25.27 -11.58 -9.90
C GLN A 534 -26.37 -10.64 -9.39
N TRP A 535 -26.39 -10.31 -8.09
CA TRP A 535 -27.39 -9.41 -7.48
C TRP A 535 -26.96 -7.94 -7.44
N ASN A 536 -25.68 -7.65 -7.70
CA ASN A 536 -25.12 -6.30 -7.53
C ASN A 536 -24.09 -5.92 -8.62
N LEU A 537 -22.87 -6.45 -8.56
CA LEU A 537 -21.75 -6.01 -9.40
C LEU A 537 -22.02 -6.31 -10.88
N ASN A 538 -22.65 -7.45 -11.22
CA ASN A 538 -22.96 -7.74 -12.62
C ASN A 538 -23.93 -6.71 -13.21
N VAL A 539 -24.88 -6.21 -12.40
CA VAL A 539 -25.80 -5.14 -12.83
C VAL A 539 -25.04 -3.82 -12.95
N LEU A 540 -24.24 -3.46 -11.94
CA LEU A 540 -23.52 -2.19 -11.92
C LEU A 540 -22.45 -2.10 -13.02
N TRP A 541 -21.63 -3.15 -13.20
CA TRP A 541 -20.67 -3.23 -14.30
C TRP A 541 -21.39 -3.16 -15.64
N GLY A 542 -22.50 -3.88 -15.86
CA GLY A 542 -23.23 -3.79 -17.11
C GLY A 542 -23.78 -2.40 -17.44
N LEU A 543 -24.04 -1.57 -16.43
CA LEU A 543 -24.52 -0.20 -16.61
C LEU A 543 -23.39 0.82 -16.82
N ALA A 544 -22.31 0.73 -16.04
CA ALA A 544 -21.27 1.76 -16.00
C ALA A 544 -19.96 1.38 -16.72
N TRP A 545 -19.68 0.07 -16.82
CA TRP A 545 -18.47 -0.51 -17.41
C TRP A 545 -18.79 -1.80 -18.17
N PRO A 546 -19.65 -1.77 -19.21
CA PRO A 546 -19.99 -2.97 -19.97
C PRO A 546 -18.76 -3.71 -20.52
N GLU A 547 -17.66 -3.00 -20.79
CA GLU A 547 -16.37 -3.56 -21.17
C GLU A 547 -15.83 -4.58 -20.15
N VAL A 548 -16.10 -4.40 -18.86
CA VAL A 548 -15.70 -5.33 -17.81
C VAL A 548 -16.46 -6.65 -17.95
N LEU A 549 -17.76 -6.60 -18.26
CA LEU A 549 -18.55 -7.82 -18.47
C LEU A 549 -18.14 -8.57 -19.73
N ASP A 550 -17.84 -7.85 -20.81
CA ASP A 550 -17.36 -8.46 -22.05
C ASP A 550 -16.05 -9.22 -21.78
N ASP A 551 -15.12 -8.60 -21.04
CA ASP A 551 -13.82 -9.18 -20.73
C ASP A 551 -13.93 -10.39 -19.78
N PHE A 552 -14.71 -10.28 -18.70
CA PHE A 552 -14.98 -11.42 -17.80
C PHE A 552 -15.66 -12.58 -18.53
N SER A 553 -16.62 -12.30 -19.41
CA SER A 553 -17.33 -13.33 -20.16
C SER A 553 -16.37 -14.07 -21.10
N ALA A 554 -15.53 -13.34 -21.82
CA ALA A 554 -14.49 -13.93 -22.67
C ALA A 554 -13.51 -14.78 -21.84
N SER A 555 -13.09 -14.31 -20.67
CA SER A 555 -12.25 -15.10 -19.75
C SER A 555 -12.91 -16.42 -19.33
N MET A 556 -14.19 -16.38 -18.97
CA MET A 556 -14.92 -17.57 -18.53
C MET A 556 -15.13 -18.58 -19.65
N VAL A 557 -15.41 -18.11 -20.87
CA VAL A 557 -15.44 -18.95 -22.07
C VAL A 557 -14.07 -19.57 -22.32
N GLN A 558 -12.98 -18.81 -22.20
CA GLN A 558 -11.63 -19.34 -22.38
C GLN A 558 -11.28 -20.41 -21.33
N TYR A 559 -11.73 -20.27 -20.08
CA TYR A 559 -11.63 -21.33 -19.07
C TYR A 559 -12.42 -22.59 -19.48
N ALA A 560 -13.61 -22.44 -20.07
CA ALA A 560 -14.40 -23.57 -20.55
C ALA A 560 -13.77 -24.26 -21.76
N GLU A 561 -13.12 -23.52 -22.64
CA GLU A 561 -12.33 -24.07 -23.74
C GLU A 561 -11.10 -24.84 -23.24
N ASN A 562 -10.45 -24.36 -22.17
CA ASN A 562 -9.28 -25.02 -21.61
C ASN A 562 -9.62 -26.35 -20.92
N GLY A 563 -10.62 -26.38 -20.03
CA GLY A 563 -10.90 -27.54 -19.17
C GLY A 563 -12.33 -28.06 -19.21
N GLY A 564 -13.16 -27.60 -20.15
CA GLY A 564 -14.51 -28.10 -20.38
C GLY A 564 -15.59 -27.57 -19.45
N LEU A 565 -15.27 -26.62 -18.55
CA LEU A 565 -16.21 -26.07 -17.58
C LEU A 565 -16.19 -24.53 -17.54
N LEU A 566 -17.37 -23.93 -17.50
CA LEU A 566 -17.50 -22.54 -17.06
C LEU A 566 -17.13 -22.45 -15.57
N PRO A 567 -16.18 -21.58 -15.18
CA PRO A 567 -15.74 -21.51 -13.80
C PRO A 567 -16.81 -20.82 -12.95
N ARG A 568 -17.19 -21.42 -11.82
CA ARG A 568 -18.03 -20.75 -10.81
C ARG A 568 -17.28 -19.58 -10.16
N GLY A 569 -16.00 -19.82 -9.90
CA GLY A 569 -14.99 -18.87 -9.45
C GLY A 569 -13.62 -19.34 -9.92
N PRO A 570 -13.03 -18.69 -10.93
CA PRO A 570 -11.70 -19.06 -11.40
C PRO A 570 -10.66 -18.75 -10.34
N CYS A 571 -9.77 -19.70 -10.08
CA CYS A 571 -8.69 -19.55 -9.11
C CYS A 571 -7.36 -19.84 -9.79
N ALA A 572 -6.57 -18.80 -10.03
CA ALA A 572 -5.18 -18.91 -10.48
C ALA A 572 -4.97 -19.78 -11.72
N GLY A 573 -5.84 -19.69 -12.73
CA GLY A 573 -5.77 -20.53 -13.93
C GLY A 573 -6.48 -21.89 -13.81
N GLY A 574 -7.12 -22.20 -12.68
CA GLY A 574 -7.93 -23.40 -12.50
C GLY A 574 -9.32 -23.15 -11.89
N TYR A 575 -9.97 -24.22 -11.44
CA TYR A 575 -11.33 -24.19 -10.89
C TYR A 575 -11.34 -24.31 -9.36
N SER A 576 -12.05 -23.43 -8.66
CA SER A 576 -12.20 -23.53 -7.19
C SER A 576 -13.37 -24.40 -6.73
N TYR A 577 -14.33 -24.68 -7.62
CA TYR A 577 -15.60 -25.39 -7.33
C TYR A 577 -16.42 -24.86 -6.16
N ILE A 578 -16.07 -23.69 -5.61
CA ILE A 578 -16.74 -23.10 -4.45
C ILE A 578 -18.14 -22.61 -4.82
N MET A 579 -19.02 -22.56 -3.81
CA MET A 579 -20.43 -22.22 -3.91
C MET A 579 -21.25 -23.20 -4.79
N THR A 580 -22.54 -22.91 -4.95
CA THR A 580 -23.51 -23.76 -5.66
C THR A 580 -23.99 -23.10 -6.96
N GLY A 581 -24.51 -23.90 -7.89
CA GLY A 581 -24.94 -23.43 -9.21
C GLY A 581 -23.79 -23.07 -10.15
N CYS A 582 -24.09 -22.44 -11.28
CA CYS A 582 -23.11 -21.83 -12.18
C CYS A 582 -23.62 -20.43 -12.56
N PRO A 583 -23.29 -19.40 -11.75
CA PRO A 583 -23.76 -18.01 -11.96
C PRO A 583 -22.99 -17.26 -13.06
N SER A 584 -21.89 -17.83 -13.54
CA SER A 584 -21.19 -17.49 -14.78
C SER A 584 -22.04 -17.85 -15.99
#